data_AF-A0A4R8GZ04-F1
#
_entry.id   AF-A0A4R8GZ04-F1
#
_cell.length_a   1.000
_cell.length_b   1.000
_cell.length_c   1.000
_cell.angle_alpha   90.00
_cell.angle_beta   90.00
_cell.angle_gamma   90.00
#
_symmetry.space_group_name_H-M   'P 1'
#
loop_
_entity.id
_entity.type
_entity.pdbx_description
1 polymer ?
#
loop_
_entity_poly.entity_id
_entity_poly.type
_entity_poly.pdbx_seq_one_letter_code
_entity_poly.pdbx_strand_id
1 'polypeptide(L)'
;MFGKKKLKEEIKALKQENRALKEKLADKNEEISEVKQALNNKAQTNEQLYTLKQKVQQSVEEMKDEDNWIIGQVNDINNKANLVLEENKIEEDIISNMKIDLESSKEELEDFYNLFVDLHNEINNIAKFVEKIRKIADQTNMLALNASIEAARANKSGAGFAIVAQEIKDLSLRTSDLLEDIISSTRNIYNLLSKSKDSINSLNLHLDDNRKIAHKLDSHFVNVMDLISEIFTMVSQINQAGEEHLDLGDSIIKIVK
;
A
#
# COMPACT_ATOMS: atom_id res chain seq x y z
N MET A 1 89.16 -78.99 47.88
CA MET A 1 88.97 -78.49 46.50
C MET A 1 87.50 -78.25 46.09
N PHE A 2 86.50 -78.88 46.73
CA PHE A 2 85.09 -78.75 46.36
C PHE A 2 84.46 -77.35 46.60
N GLY A 3 84.85 -76.62 47.65
CA GLY A 3 84.32 -75.29 47.94
C GLY A 3 84.66 -74.21 46.89
N LYS A 4 85.84 -74.27 46.26
CA LYS A 4 86.27 -73.30 45.24
C LYS A 4 85.52 -73.41 43.90
N LYS A 5 85.03 -74.61 43.55
CA LYS A 5 84.27 -74.83 42.30
C LYS A 5 82.83 -74.36 42.45
N LYS A 6 82.19 -74.69 43.58
CA LYS A 6 80.84 -74.22 43.95
C LYS A 6 80.78 -72.69 44.02
N LEU A 7 81.79 -72.05 44.64
CA LEU A 7 81.92 -70.59 44.71
C LEU A 7 82.09 -69.93 43.33
N LYS A 8 82.82 -70.56 42.40
CA LYS A 8 82.98 -70.07 41.02
C LYS A 8 81.68 -70.15 40.22
N GLU A 9 80.89 -71.20 40.42
CA GLU A 9 79.57 -71.37 39.80
C GLU A 9 78.56 -70.35 40.36
N GLU A 10 78.57 -70.11 41.67
CA GLU A 10 77.80 -69.05 42.35
C GLU A 10 78.15 -67.65 41.82
N ILE A 11 79.45 -67.32 41.71
CA ILE A 11 79.91 -66.04 41.15
C ILE A 11 79.49 -65.89 39.68
N LYS A 12 79.47 -66.98 38.90
CA LYS A 12 79.04 -66.94 37.50
C LYS A 12 77.52 -66.72 37.40
N ALA A 13 76.73 -67.40 38.23
CA ALA A 13 75.28 -67.20 38.33
C ALA A 13 74.94 -65.77 38.76
N LEU A 14 75.58 -65.25 39.81
CA LEU A 14 75.41 -63.87 40.28
C LEU A 14 75.81 -62.84 39.22
N LYS A 15 76.86 -63.08 38.42
CA LYS A 15 77.23 -62.20 37.31
C LYS A 15 76.18 -62.19 36.19
N GLN A 16 75.57 -63.34 35.91
CA GLN A 16 74.52 -63.46 34.91
C GLN A 16 73.22 -62.79 35.39
N GLU A 17 72.86 -62.99 36.66
CA GLU A 17 71.74 -62.32 37.31
C GLU A 17 71.95 -60.79 37.35
N ASN A 18 73.16 -60.32 37.67
CA ASN A 18 73.48 -58.89 37.66
C ASN A 18 73.40 -58.28 36.26
N ARG A 19 73.79 -59.02 35.21
CA ARG A 19 73.59 -58.59 33.81
C ARG A 19 72.10 -58.49 33.46
N ALA A 20 71.32 -59.52 33.79
CA ALA A 20 69.87 -59.52 33.54
C ALA A 20 69.15 -58.40 34.32
N LEU A 21 69.59 -58.10 35.54
CA LEU A 21 69.08 -56.98 36.33
C LEU A 21 69.43 -55.62 35.70
N LYS A 22 70.63 -55.48 35.13
CA LYS A 22 71.04 -54.25 34.42
C LYS A 22 70.25 -54.03 33.13
N GLU A 23 69.98 -55.09 32.37
CA GLU A 23 69.11 -55.03 31.18
C GLU A 23 67.68 -54.64 31.59
N LYS A 24 67.09 -55.33 32.58
CA LYS A 24 65.77 -54.94 33.13
C LYS A 24 65.72 -53.50 33.64
N LEU A 25 66.81 -53.00 34.25
CA LEU A 25 66.90 -51.63 34.72
C LEU A 25 66.95 -50.63 33.55
N ALA A 26 67.65 -50.97 32.46
CA ALA A 26 67.69 -50.17 31.25
C ALA A 26 66.30 -50.09 30.60
N ASP A 27 65.62 -51.23 30.43
CA ASP A 27 64.25 -51.30 29.90
C ASP A 27 63.28 -50.48 30.77
N LYS A 28 63.38 -50.59 32.10
CA LYS A 28 62.55 -49.79 33.02
C LYS A 28 62.85 -48.29 32.95
N ASN A 29 64.10 -47.90 32.72
CA ASN A 29 64.46 -46.49 32.55
C ASN A 29 63.91 -45.92 31.23
N GLU A 30 63.87 -46.73 30.17
CA GLU A 30 63.25 -46.37 28.89
C GLU A 30 61.73 -46.19 29.06
N GLU A 31 61.03 -47.15 29.66
CA GLU A 31 59.60 -47.03 29.99
C GLU A 31 59.31 -45.77 30.83
N ILE A 32 60.14 -45.45 31.83
CA ILE A 32 59.98 -44.24 32.66
C ILE A 32 60.15 -42.96 31.82
N SER A 33 61.07 -42.96 30.86
CA SER A 33 61.28 -41.82 29.97
C SER A 33 60.06 -41.58 29.08
N GLU A 34 59.49 -42.66 28.51
CA GLU A 34 58.26 -42.59 27.72
C GLU A 34 57.07 -42.07 28.54
N VAL A 35 56.90 -42.57 29.77
CA VAL A 35 55.83 -42.12 30.67
C VAL A 35 56.00 -40.64 31.03
N LYS A 36 57.22 -40.15 31.27
CA LYS A 36 57.48 -38.72 31.52
C LYS A 36 57.11 -37.85 30.32
N GLN A 37 57.45 -38.29 29.11
CA GLN A 37 57.07 -37.58 27.89
C GLN A 37 55.55 -37.55 27.72
N ALA A 38 54.86 -38.68 27.93
CA ALA A 38 53.41 -38.76 27.89
C ALA A 38 52.73 -37.85 28.92
N LEU A 39 53.28 -37.75 30.13
CA LEU A 39 52.78 -36.84 31.18
C LEU A 39 52.97 -35.37 30.81
N ASN A 40 54.12 -34.99 30.26
CA ASN A 40 54.36 -33.64 29.77
C ASN A 40 53.38 -33.27 28.64
N ASN A 41 53.17 -34.17 27.68
CA ASN A 41 52.20 -33.97 26.61
C ASN A 41 50.79 -33.80 27.18
N LYS A 42 50.38 -34.66 28.13
CA LYS A 42 49.07 -34.58 28.79
C LYS A 42 48.89 -33.26 29.56
N ALA A 43 49.92 -32.78 30.25
CA ALA A 43 49.86 -31.50 30.95
C ALA A 43 49.63 -30.33 29.99
N GLN A 44 50.36 -30.31 28.85
CA GLN A 44 50.16 -29.31 27.80
C GLN A 44 48.75 -29.38 27.20
N THR A 45 48.24 -30.59 26.90
CA THR A 45 46.87 -30.77 26.39
C THR A 45 45.82 -30.29 27.40
N ASN A 46 46.02 -30.54 28.69
CA ASN A 46 45.10 -30.07 29.74
C ASN A 46 45.08 -28.54 29.85
N GLU A 47 46.24 -27.88 29.72
CA GLU A 47 46.31 -26.41 29.71
C GLU A 47 45.56 -25.83 28.50
N GLN A 48 45.79 -26.40 27.31
CA GLN A 48 45.06 -26.03 26.10
C GLN A 48 43.54 -26.25 26.23
N LEU A 49 43.13 -27.36 26.83
CA LEU A 49 41.72 -27.66 27.08
C LEU A 49 41.07 -26.64 28.01
N TYR A 50 41.78 -26.20 29.05
CA TYR A 50 41.29 -25.18 29.96
C TYR A 50 41.09 -23.83 29.25
N THR A 51 42.05 -23.40 28.43
CA THR A 51 41.89 -22.18 27.61
C THR A 51 40.74 -22.30 26.62
N LEU A 52 40.57 -23.45 25.98
CA LEU A 52 39.45 -23.68 25.06
C LEU A 52 38.10 -23.61 25.78
N LYS A 53 37.97 -24.22 26.97
CA LYS A 53 36.76 -24.14 27.80
C LYS A 53 36.38 -22.69 28.10
N GLN A 54 37.34 -21.85 28.51
CA GLN A 54 37.09 -20.43 28.78
C GLN A 54 36.61 -19.67 27.53
N LYS A 55 37.23 -19.93 26.37
CA LYS A 55 36.80 -19.31 25.10
C LYS A 55 35.38 -19.73 24.71
N VAL A 56 35.04 -21.00 24.88
CA VAL A 56 33.68 -21.51 24.61
C VAL A 56 32.68 -20.85 25.56
N GLN A 57 32.99 -20.74 26.86
CA GLN A 57 32.13 -20.06 27.83
C GLN A 57 31.86 -18.61 27.44
N GLN A 58 32.91 -17.87 27.11
CA GLN A 58 32.78 -16.47 26.68
C GLN A 58 31.92 -16.35 25.41
N SER A 59 32.20 -17.17 24.40
CA SER A 59 31.45 -17.13 23.13
C SER A 59 29.96 -17.46 23.31
N VAL A 60 29.61 -18.35 24.25
CA VAL A 60 28.21 -18.68 24.53
C VAL A 60 27.51 -17.55 25.29
N GLU A 61 28.21 -16.86 26.19
CA GLU A 61 27.64 -15.69 26.89
C GLU A 61 27.37 -14.54 25.90
N GLU A 62 28.33 -14.26 25.01
CA GLU A 62 28.16 -13.27 23.93
C GLU A 62 26.97 -13.64 23.01
N MET A 63 26.85 -14.91 22.62
CA MET A 63 25.73 -15.41 21.82
C MET A 63 24.37 -15.19 22.51
N LYS A 64 24.28 -15.43 23.82
CA LYS A 64 23.04 -15.21 24.59
C LYS A 64 22.64 -13.74 24.65
N ASP A 65 23.61 -12.83 24.80
CA ASP A 65 23.35 -11.40 24.77
C ASP A 65 22.81 -10.98 23.39
N GLU A 66 23.38 -11.52 22.31
CA GLU A 66 22.89 -11.31 20.94
C GLU A 66 21.48 -11.87 20.73
N ASP A 67 21.18 -13.09 21.17
CA ASP A 67 19.84 -13.69 21.05
C ASP A 67 18.78 -12.87 21.79
N ASN A 68 19.07 -12.41 23.02
CA ASN A 68 18.16 -11.55 23.78
C ASN A 68 17.90 -10.22 23.05
N TRP A 69 18.94 -9.65 22.44
CA TRP A 69 18.79 -8.43 21.63
C TRP A 69 17.92 -8.68 20.39
N ILE A 70 18.13 -9.81 19.68
CA ILE A 70 17.32 -10.21 18.52
C ILE A 70 15.85 -10.36 18.92
N ILE A 71 15.55 -11.09 20.00
CA ILE A 71 14.18 -11.26 20.52
C ILE A 71 13.53 -9.91 20.83
N GLY A 72 14.28 -8.98 21.41
CA GLY A 72 13.83 -7.60 21.64
C GLY A 72 13.44 -6.88 20.36
N GLN A 73 14.26 -6.98 19.30
CA GLN A 73 13.96 -6.40 17.98
C GLN A 73 12.74 -7.04 17.33
N VAL A 74 12.60 -8.36 17.43
CA VAL A 74 11.46 -9.12 16.88
C VAL A 74 10.14 -8.70 17.53
N ASN A 75 10.14 -8.44 18.84
CA ASN A 75 8.97 -7.90 19.53
C ASN A 75 8.60 -6.49 19.05
N ASP A 76 9.57 -5.63 18.75
CA ASP A 76 9.31 -4.31 18.16
C ASP A 76 8.72 -4.43 16.74
N ILE A 77 9.23 -5.35 15.91
CA ILE A 77 8.67 -5.66 14.60
C ILE A 77 7.22 -6.14 14.73
N ASN A 78 6.93 -7.02 15.68
CA ASN A 78 5.59 -7.53 15.93
C ASN A 78 4.61 -6.41 16.31
N ASN A 79 5.03 -5.47 17.17
CA ASN A 79 4.23 -4.31 17.53
C ASN A 79 3.96 -3.39 16.33
N LYS A 80 4.97 -3.12 15.51
CA LYS A 80 4.82 -2.32 14.28
C LYS A 80 3.89 -3.00 13.28
N ALA A 81 4.00 -4.31 13.09
CA ALA A 81 3.12 -5.08 12.22
C ALA A 81 1.65 -4.99 12.67
N ASN A 82 1.39 -5.05 13.98
CA ASN A 82 0.05 -4.84 14.53
C ASN A 82 -0.51 -3.44 14.24
N LEU A 83 0.31 -2.39 14.38
CA LEU A 83 -0.12 -1.02 14.05
C LEU A 83 -0.52 -0.89 12.57
N VAL A 84 0.28 -1.48 11.66
CA VAL A 84 -0.04 -1.45 10.22
C VAL A 84 -1.33 -2.21 9.91
N LEU A 85 -1.66 -3.28 10.64
CA LEU A 85 -2.96 -3.97 10.49
C LEU A 85 -4.14 -3.10 10.92
N GLU A 86 -4.00 -2.37 12.02
CA GLU A 86 -5.05 -1.46 12.47
C GLU A 86 -5.25 -0.32 11.47
N GLU A 87 -4.17 0.26 10.95
CA GLU A 87 -4.23 1.28 9.90
C GLU A 87 -4.92 0.76 8.63
N ASN A 88 -4.56 -0.43 8.14
CA ASN A 88 -5.19 -1.00 6.95
C ASN A 88 -6.70 -1.25 7.10
N LYS A 89 -7.17 -1.64 8.29
CA LYS A 89 -8.61 -1.81 8.54
C LYS A 89 -9.36 -0.49 8.39
N ILE A 90 -8.78 0.60 8.89
CA ILE A 90 -9.35 1.94 8.73
C ILE A 90 -9.36 2.33 7.24
N GLU A 91 -8.29 2.00 6.51
CA GLU A 91 -8.20 2.29 5.08
C GLU A 91 -9.22 1.48 4.25
N GLU A 92 -9.50 0.23 4.63
CA GLU A 92 -10.54 -0.60 4.01
C GLU A 92 -11.94 0.04 4.14
N ASP A 93 -12.28 0.55 5.33
CA ASP A 93 -13.52 1.30 5.57
C ASP A 93 -13.60 2.58 4.72
N ILE A 94 -12.49 3.31 4.58
CA ILE A 94 -12.40 4.52 3.75
C ILE A 94 -12.65 4.19 2.27
N ILE A 95 -12.03 3.13 1.73
CA ILE A 95 -12.28 2.69 0.35
C ILE A 95 -13.74 2.29 0.17
N SER A 96 -14.31 1.55 1.12
CA SER A 96 -15.69 1.11 1.05
C SER A 96 -16.64 2.29 0.93
N ASN A 97 -16.46 3.31 1.77
CA ASN A 97 -17.22 4.56 1.69
C ASN A 97 -16.97 5.30 0.36
N MET A 98 -15.72 5.37 -0.10
CA MET A 98 -15.40 5.98 -1.40
C MET A 98 -16.12 5.28 -2.56
N LYS A 99 -16.23 3.95 -2.56
CA LYS A 99 -16.98 3.20 -3.57
C LYS A 99 -18.47 3.54 -3.55
N ILE A 100 -19.06 3.70 -2.37
CA ILE A 100 -20.46 4.11 -2.20
C ILE A 100 -20.68 5.54 -2.72
N ASP A 101 -19.79 6.47 -2.36
CA ASP A 101 -19.87 7.86 -2.80
C ASP A 101 -19.71 7.99 -4.32
N LEU A 102 -18.86 7.17 -4.94
CA LEU A 102 -18.67 7.14 -6.39
C LEU A 102 -19.91 6.63 -7.13
N GLU A 103 -20.60 5.63 -6.59
CA GLU A 103 -21.85 5.14 -7.21
C GLU A 103 -22.98 6.16 -7.02
N SER A 104 -23.11 6.76 -5.84
CA SER A 104 -24.06 7.86 -5.59
C SER A 104 -23.81 9.05 -6.53
N SER A 105 -22.55 9.46 -6.69
CA SER A 105 -22.17 10.57 -7.60
C SER A 105 -22.51 10.26 -9.06
N LYS A 106 -22.48 8.99 -9.46
CA LYS A 106 -22.85 8.56 -10.80
C LYS A 106 -24.37 8.63 -10.99
N GLU A 107 -25.15 8.19 -10.01
CA GLU A 107 -26.62 8.34 -10.04
C GLU A 107 -27.03 9.81 -10.13
N GLU A 108 -26.42 10.69 -9.32
CA GLU A 108 -26.67 12.13 -9.37
C GLU A 108 -26.33 12.75 -10.74
N LEU A 109 -25.27 12.25 -11.40
CA LEU A 109 -24.92 12.68 -12.76
C LEU A 109 -25.91 12.23 -13.82
N GLU A 110 -26.46 11.02 -13.69
CA GLU A 110 -27.51 10.51 -14.58
C GLU A 110 -28.79 11.36 -14.44
N ASP A 111 -29.17 11.70 -13.21
CA ASP A 111 -30.30 12.60 -12.95
C ASP A 111 -30.06 14.00 -13.50
N PHE A 112 -28.85 14.53 -13.31
CA PHE A 112 -28.47 15.83 -13.86
C PHE A 112 -28.50 15.83 -15.40
N TYR A 113 -28.10 14.72 -16.03
CA TYR A 113 -28.22 14.54 -17.48
C TYR A 113 -29.68 14.53 -17.95
N ASN A 114 -30.58 13.89 -17.21
CA ASN A 114 -32.01 13.88 -17.54
C ASN A 114 -32.62 15.29 -17.45
N LEU A 115 -32.32 16.03 -16.37
CA LEU A 115 -32.73 17.42 -16.21
C LEU A 115 -32.23 18.31 -17.35
N PHE A 116 -31.00 18.07 -17.79
CA PHE A 116 -30.41 18.76 -18.93
C PHE A 116 -31.19 18.53 -20.23
N VAL A 117 -31.58 17.29 -20.50
CA VAL A 117 -32.39 16.92 -21.68
C VAL A 117 -33.75 17.60 -21.63
N ASP A 118 -34.40 17.62 -20.47
CA ASP A 118 -35.70 18.28 -20.30
C ASP A 118 -35.62 19.80 -20.54
N LEU A 119 -34.60 20.45 -19.98
CA LEU A 119 -34.37 21.88 -20.19
C LEU A 119 -34.09 22.21 -21.67
N HIS A 120 -33.32 21.36 -22.35
CA HIS A 120 -33.10 21.49 -23.79
C HIS A 120 -34.41 21.42 -24.59
N ASN A 121 -35.33 20.52 -24.20
CA ASN A 121 -36.64 20.39 -24.84
C ASN A 121 -37.54 21.62 -24.59
N GLU A 122 -37.52 22.16 -23.38
CA GLU A 122 -38.30 23.37 -23.05
C GLU A 122 -37.83 24.61 -23.81
N ILE A 123 -36.52 24.78 -23.98
CA ILE A 123 -35.97 25.88 -24.78
C ILE A 123 -36.37 25.73 -26.26
N ASN A 124 -36.37 24.51 -26.80
CA ASN A 124 -36.88 24.24 -28.15
C ASN A 124 -38.38 24.62 -28.27
N ASN A 125 -39.17 24.37 -27.22
CA ASN A 125 -40.58 24.75 -27.19
C ASN A 125 -40.75 26.28 -27.16
N ILE A 126 -39.96 27.00 -26.35
CA ILE A 126 -39.95 28.47 -26.33
C ILE A 126 -39.63 29.02 -27.71
N ALA A 127 -38.61 28.50 -28.39
CA ALA A 127 -38.24 28.94 -29.74
C ALA A 127 -39.41 28.78 -30.73
N LYS A 128 -40.17 27.67 -30.65
CA LYS A 128 -41.37 27.45 -31.48
C LYS A 128 -42.49 28.45 -31.16
N PHE A 129 -42.69 28.80 -29.90
CA PHE A 129 -43.70 29.81 -29.51
C PHE A 129 -43.31 31.20 -29.99
N VAL A 130 -42.05 31.59 -29.81
CA VAL A 130 -41.52 32.87 -30.29
C VAL A 130 -41.72 33.02 -31.80
N GLU A 131 -41.48 31.96 -32.58
CA GLU A 131 -41.72 31.96 -34.02
C GLU A 131 -43.21 32.13 -34.37
N LYS A 132 -44.12 31.53 -33.60
CA LYS A 132 -45.58 31.72 -33.79
C LYS A 132 -45.99 33.16 -33.48
N ILE A 133 -45.47 33.75 -32.40
CA ILE A 133 -45.79 35.14 -32.03
C ILE A 133 -45.22 36.12 -33.05
N ARG A 134 -44.02 35.86 -33.59
CA ARG A 134 -43.43 36.65 -34.68
C ARG A 134 -44.36 36.70 -35.88
N LYS A 135 -44.89 35.55 -36.31
CA LYS A 135 -45.87 35.49 -37.39
C LYS A 135 -47.14 36.30 -37.10
N ILE A 136 -47.62 36.30 -35.86
CA ILE A 136 -48.78 37.11 -35.45
C ILE A 136 -48.44 38.61 -35.49
N ALA A 137 -47.26 39.00 -35.01
CA ALA A 137 -46.80 40.38 -35.04
C ALA A 137 -46.67 40.89 -36.49
N ASP A 138 -46.07 40.09 -37.38
CA ASP A 138 -45.93 40.42 -38.80
C ASP A 138 -47.30 40.53 -39.49
N GLN A 139 -48.24 39.62 -39.19
CA GLN A 139 -49.62 39.70 -39.68
C GLN A 139 -50.35 40.95 -39.17
N THR A 140 -50.14 41.30 -37.91
CA THR A 140 -50.74 42.49 -37.27
C THR A 140 -50.19 43.76 -37.90
N ASN A 141 -48.88 43.81 -38.14
CA ASN A 141 -48.22 44.89 -38.86
C ASN A 141 -48.81 45.07 -40.27
N MET A 142 -48.99 43.97 -41.01
CA MET A 142 -49.60 44.00 -42.34
C MET A 142 -51.07 44.45 -42.32
N LEU A 143 -51.85 44.01 -41.33
CA LEU A 143 -53.24 44.46 -41.15
C LEU A 143 -53.31 45.95 -40.80
N ALA A 144 -52.44 46.42 -39.91
CA ALA A 144 -52.34 47.82 -39.53
C ALA A 144 -51.95 48.71 -40.71
N LEU A 145 -50.99 48.26 -41.53
CA LEU A 145 -50.62 48.94 -42.77
C LEU A 145 -51.81 49.08 -43.72
N ASN A 146 -52.56 48.00 -43.95
CA ASN A 146 -53.76 48.03 -44.80
C ASN A 146 -54.82 48.99 -44.24
N ALA A 147 -55.03 48.99 -42.92
CA ALA A 147 -55.96 49.89 -42.25
C ALA A 147 -55.53 51.36 -42.37
N SER A 148 -54.23 51.66 -42.24
CA SER A 148 -53.69 53.01 -42.44
C SER A 148 -53.91 53.50 -43.88
N ILE A 149 -53.73 52.63 -44.88
CA ILE A 149 -53.99 52.95 -46.30
C ILE A 149 -55.47 53.27 -46.51
N GLU A 150 -56.38 52.47 -45.95
CA GLU A 150 -57.82 52.66 -46.12
C GLU A 150 -58.33 53.89 -45.35
N ALA A 151 -57.77 54.16 -44.17
CA ALA A 151 -58.03 55.38 -43.41
C ALA A 151 -57.61 56.64 -44.19
N ALA A 152 -56.47 56.60 -44.89
CA ALA A 152 -56.03 57.68 -45.77
C ALA A 152 -56.99 57.90 -46.96
N ARG A 153 -57.55 56.81 -47.53
CA ARG A 153 -58.56 56.89 -48.61
C ARG A 153 -59.87 57.55 -48.17
N ALA A 154 -60.28 57.35 -46.91
CA ALA A 154 -61.47 57.98 -46.33
C ALA A 154 -61.32 59.49 -46.02
N ASN A 155 -60.16 60.09 -46.31
CA ASN A 155 -59.87 61.51 -46.10
C ASN A 155 -60.23 61.98 -44.66
N LYS A 156 -61.09 63.01 -44.52
CA LYS A 156 -61.47 63.58 -43.21
C LYS A 156 -62.21 62.58 -42.30
N SER A 157 -62.94 61.62 -42.87
CA SER A 157 -63.69 60.63 -42.09
C SER A 157 -62.81 59.51 -41.52
N GLY A 158 -61.60 59.32 -42.07
CA GLY A 158 -60.65 58.29 -41.64
C GLY A 158 -59.60 58.75 -40.63
N ALA A 159 -59.53 60.03 -40.28
CA ALA A 159 -58.44 60.60 -39.49
C ALA A 159 -58.24 59.89 -38.12
N GLY A 160 -59.33 59.57 -37.41
CA GLY A 160 -59.25 58.81 -36.16
C GLY A 160 -58.78 57.36 -36.34
N PHE A 161 -59.20 56.71 -37.42
CA PHE A 161 -58.76 55.35 -37.76
C PHE A 161 -57.29 55.30 -38.16
N ALA A 162 -56.77 56.34 -38.82
CA ALA A 162 -55.36 56.43 -39.21
C ALA A 162 -54.44 56.47 -37.97
N ILE A 163 -54.83 57.20 -36.92
CA ILE A 163 -54.08 57.26 -35.66
C ILE A 163 -54.03 55.88 -34.99
N VAL A 164 -55.18 55.20 -34.91
CA VAL A 164 -55.26 53.85 -34.31
C VAL A 164 -54.44 52.85 -35.13
N ALA A 165 -54.52 52.89 -36.45
CA ALA A 165 -53.76 51.99 -37.31
C ALA A 165 -52.24 52.21 -37.19
N GLN A 166 -51.79 53.45 -37.03
CA GLN A 166 -50.38 53.75 -36.76
C GLN A 166 -49.93 53.21 -35.38
N GLU A 167 -50.74 53.38 -34.33
CA GLU A 167 -50.41 52.84 -33.01
C GLU A 167 -50.33 51.30 -33.01
N ILE A 168 -51.25 50.61 -33.71
CA ILE A 168 -51.20 49.15 -33.86
C ILE A 168 -49.93 48.73 -34.61
N LYS A 169 -49.55 49.47 -35.66
CA LYS A 169 -48.31 49.23 -36.41
C LYS A 169 -47.09 49.34 -35.49
N ASP A 170 -46.99 50.43 -34.73
CA ASP A 170 -45.86 50.66 -33.84
C ASP A 170 -45.81 49.61 -32.71
N LEU A 171 -46.96 49.17 -32.19
CA LEU A 171 -47.04 48.07 -31.23
C LEU A 171 -46.56 46.74 -31.83
N SER A 172 -46.91 46.45 -33.08
CA SER A 172 -46.47 45.23 -33.77
C SER A 172 -44.96 45.20 -34.01
N LEU A 173 -44.36 46.33 -34.38
CA LEU A 173 -42.91 46.46 -34.54
C LEU A 173 -42.18 46.30 -33.21
N ARG A 174 -42.63 46.98 -32.15
CA ARG A 174 -42.09 46.81 -30.80
C ARG A 174 -42.21 45.37 -30.30
N THR A 175 -43.27 44.66 -30.68
CA THR A 175 -43.43 43.23 -30.36
C THR A 175 -42.36 42.40 -31.08
N SER A 176 -42.10 42.65 -32.36
CA SER A 176 -41.04 41.96 -33.12
C SER A 176 -39.65 42.20 -32.53
N ASP A 177 -39.35 43.43 -32.10
CA ASP A 177 -38.08 43.77 -31.43
C ASP A 177 -37.90 42.96 -30.13
N LEU A 178 -38.92 42.92 -29.27
CA LEU A 178 -38.88 42.12 -28.04
C LEU A 178 -38.70 40.62 -28.30
N LEU A 179 -39.26 40.11 -29.40
CA LEU A 179 -39.05 38.71 -29.79
C LEU A 179 -37.61 38.45 -30.24
N GLU A 180 -36.90 39.42 -30.82
CA GLU A 180 -35.47 39.27 -31.14
C GLU A 180 -34.62 39.14 -29.88
N ASP A 181 -34.91 39.93 -28.85
CA ASP A 181 -34.26 39.82 -27.55
C ASP A 181 -34.47 38.43 -26.91
N ILE A 182 -35.69 37.90 -26.99
CA ILE A 182 -35.99 36.54 -26.49
C ILE A 182 -35.21 35.49 -27.28
N ILE A 183 -35.11 35.60 -28.61
CA ILE A 183 -34.31 34.67 -29.43
C ILE A 183 -32.83 34.73 -29.03
N SER A 184 -32.30 35.93 -28.84
CA SER A 184 -30.91 36.14 -28.40
C SER A 184 -30.66 35.47 -27.03
N SER A 185 -31.56 35.69 -26.07
CA SER A 185 -31.50 35.06 -24.75
C SER A 185 -31.56 33.52 -24.84
N THR A 186 -32.49 32.99 -25.64
CA THR A 186 -32.64 31.54 -25.89
C THR A 186 -31.35 30.93 -26.47
N ARG A 187 -30.69 31.60 -27.43
CA ARG A 187 -29.39 31.17 -27.98
C ARG A 187 -28.29 31.15 -26.93
N ASN A 188 -28.26 32.15 -26.04
CA ASN A 188 -27.29 32.17 -24.94
C ASN A 188 -27.49 30.99 -23.99
N ILE A 189 -28.74 30.64 -23.67
CA ILE A 189 -29.05 29.47 -22.85
C ILE A 189 -28.58 28.18 -23.55
N TYR A 190 -28.77 28.02 -24.86
CA TYR A 190 -28.22 26.87 -25.60
C TYR A 190 -26.70 26.76 -25.50
N ASN A 191 -25.99 27.87 -25.61
CA ASN A 191 -24.53 27.87 -25.49
C ASN A 191 -24.08 27.47 -24.08
N LEU A 192 -24.78 27.94 -23.04
CA LEU A 192 -24.54 27.51 -21.66
C LEU A 192 -24.80 26.02 -21.48
N LEU A 193 -25.90 25.51 -22.05
CA LEU A 193 -26.21 24.09 -22.02
C LEU A 193 -25.11 23.26 -22.70
N SER A 194 -24.66 23.65 -23.89
CA SER A 194 -23.58 22.91 -24.57
C SER A 194 -22.33 22.78 -23.69
N LYS A 195 -21.94 23.85 -22.99
CA LYS A 195 -20.81 23.82 -22.05
C LYS A 195 -21.08 22.92 -20.86
N SER A 196 -22.27 22.97 -20.28
CA SER A 196 -22.66 22.07 -19.18
C SER A 196 -22.59 20.60 -19.59
N LYS A 197 -23.01 20.25 -20.81
CA LYS A 197 -22.87 18.89 -21.34
C LYS A 197 -21.41 18.43 -21.39
N ASP A 198 -20.51 19.29 -21.85
CA ASP A 198 -19.08 18.96 -21.89
C ASP A 198 -18.53 18.75 -20.47
N SER A 199 -18.95 19.56 -19.49
CA SER A 199 -18.60 19.38 -18.08
C SER A 199 -19.11 18.06 -17.50
N ILE A 200 -20.35 17.66 -17.81
CA ILE A 200 -20.92 16.36 -17.40
C ILE A 200 -20.08 15.20 -17.96
N ASN A 201 -19.72 15.26 -19.24
CA ASN A 201 -18.90 14.23 -19.86
C ASN A 201 -17.52 14.12 -19.20
N SER A 202 -16.90 15.26 -18.88
CA SER A 202 -15.64 15.30 -18.15
C SER A 202 -15.79 14.69 -16.74
N LEU A 203 -16.88 14.98 -16.04
CA LEU A 203 -17.12 14.45 -14.70
C LEU A 203 -17.32 12.93 -14.72
N ASN A 204 -18.03 12.40 -15.73
CA ASN A 204 -18.17 10.96 -15.92
C ASN A 204 -16.82 10.26 -16.14
N LEU A 205 -15.91 10.86 -16.92
CA LEU A 205 -14.55 10.32 -17.10
C LEU A 205 -13.78 10.32 -15.77
N HIS A 206 -13.86 11.40 -15.00
CA HIS A 206 -13.22 11.47 -13.69
C HIS A 206 -13.78 10.45 -12.69
N LEU A 207 -15.09 10.19 -12.69
CA LEU A 207 -15.69 9.14 -11.85
C LEU A 207 -15.18 7.74 -12.24
N ASP A 208 -15.07 7.44 -13.54
CA ASP A 208 -14.53 6.17 -14.01
C ASP A 208 -13.06 5.98 -13.59
N ASP A 209 -12.25 7.04 -13.70
CA ASP A 209 -10.86 7.00 -13.25
C ASP A 209 -10.75 6.84 -11.71
N ASN A 210 -11.60 7.54 -10.95
CA ASN A 210 -11.66 7.37 -9.49
C ASN A 210 -12.08 5.95 -9.09
N ARG A 211 -13.01 5.31 -9.82
CA ARG A 211 -13.36 3.90 -9.61
C ARG A 211 -12.18 2.98 -9.85
N LYS A 212 -11.39 3.19 -10.91
CA LYS A 212 -10.17 2.42 -11.18
C LYS A 212 -9.14 2.60 -10.06
N ILE A 213 -9.00 3.82 -9.55
CA ILE A 213 -8.10 4.11 -8.41
C ILE A 213 -8.56 3.34 -7.18
N ALA A 214 -9.85 3.41 -6.82
CA ALA A 214 -10.42 2.69 -5.68
C ALA A 214 -10.18 1.17 -5.79
N HIS A 215 -10.35 0.57 -6.98
CA HIS A 215 -10.05 -0.85 -7.22
C HIS A 215 -8.57 -1.20 -7.07
N LYS A 216 -7.66 -0.34 -7.54
CA LYS A 216 -6.21 -0.56 -7.35
C LYS A 216 -5.83 -0.49 -5.87
N LEU A 217 -6.42 0.45 -5.14
CA LEU A 217 -6.19 0.64 -3.71
C LEU A 217 -6.63 -0.61 -2.93
N ASP A 218 -7.79 -1.17 -3.27
CA ASP A 218 -8.33 -2.44 -2.74
C ASP A 218 -7.31 -3.59 -2.87
N SER A 219 -6.76 -3.77 -4.08
CA SER A 219 -5.76 -4.82 -4.33
C SER A 219 -4.45 -4.57 -3.58
N HIS A 220 -4.06 -3.31 -3.40
CA HIS A 220 -2.86 -2.97 -2.65
C HIS A 220 -3.00 -3.35 -1.18
N PHE A 221 -4.16 -3.11 -0.56
CA PHE A 221 -4.36 -3.47 0.84
C PHE A 221 -4.43 -4.98 1.08
N VAL A 222 -5.01 -5.74 0.15
CA VAL A 222 -4.92 -7.20 0.20
C VAL A 222 -3.46 -7.67 0.22
N ASN A 223 -2.61 -7.11 -0.65
CA ASN A 223 -1.19 -7.45 -0.67
C ASN A 223 -0.47 -7.06 0.64
N VAL A 224 -0.84 -5.93 1.25
CA VAL A 224 -0.27 -5.51 2.55
C VAL A 224 -0.68 -6.47 3.66
N MET A 225 -1.92 -6.95 3.68
CA MET A 225 -2.39 -7.98 4.63
C MET A 225 -1.60 -9.27 4.50
N ASP A 226 -1.34 -9.72 3.27
CA ASP A 226 -0.53 -10.92 3.02
C ASP A 226 0.90 -10.74 3.56
N LEU A 227 1.54 -9.61 3.27
CA LEU A 227 2.89 -9.30 3.76
C LEU A 227 2.95 -9.25 5.30
N ILE A 228 1.93 -8.73 5.97
CA ILE A 228 1.91 -8.74 7.44
C ILE A 228 1.73 -10.16 7.99
N SER A 229 0.91 -10.99 7.33
CA SER A 229 0.78 -12.40 7.71
C SER A 229 2.12 -13.14 7.62
N GLU A 230 2.91 -12.87 6.58
CA GLU A 230 4.27 -13.38 6.45
C GLU A 230 5.19 -12.88 7.58
N ILE A 231 5.09 -11.59 7.95
CA ILE A 231 5.86 -11.02 9.07
C ILE A 231 5.53 -11.75 10.37
N PHE A 232 4.26 -11.99 10.70
CA PHE A 232 3.91 -12.73 11.91
C PHE A 232 4.47 -14.14 11.92
N THR A 233 4.47 -14.81 10.77
CA THR A 233 5.06 -16.14 10.62
C THR A 233 6.56 -16.10 10.92
N MET A 234 7.29 -15.12 10.34
CA MET A 234 8.71 -14.94 10.59
C MET A 234 9.01 -14.59 12.05
N VAL A 235 8.24 -13.69 12.66
CA VAL A 235 8.35 -13.33 14.09
C VAL A 235 8.23 -14.58 14.96
N SER A 236 7.24 -15.44 14.70
CA SER A 236 7.05 -16.68 15.45
C SER A 236 8.23 -17.63 15.31
N GLN A 237 8.78 -17.78 14.10
CA GLN A 237 9.91 -18.66 13.83
C GLN A 237 11.20 -18.16 14.51
N ILE A 238 11.48 -16.86 14.47
CA ILE A 238 12.67 -16.29 15.08
C ILE A 238 12.57 -16.38 16.61
N ASN A 239 11.41 -16.11 17.20
CA ASN A 239 11.22 -16.28 18.64
C ASN A 239 11.46 -17.72 19.08
N GLN A 240 10.94 -18.71 18.35
CA GLN A 240 11.21 -20.12 18.63
C GLN A 240 12.71 -20.44 18.54
N ALA A 241 13.37 -20.02 17.46
CA ALA A 241 14.81 -20.27 17.28
C ALA A 241 15.66 -19.61 18.38
N GLY A 242 15.31 -18.39 18.80
CA GLY A 242 15.96 -17.69 19.90
C GLY A 242 15.82 -18.42 21.23
N GLU A 243 14.63 -18.92 21.56
CA GLU A 243 14.42 -19.74 22.77
C GLU A 243 15.26 -21.03 22.74
N GLU A 244 15.31 -21.72 21.59
CA GLU A 244 16.12 -22.93 21.41
C GLU A 244 17.63 -22.65 21.55
N HIS A 245 18.13 -21.54 21.02
CA HIS A 245 19.53 -21.14 21.17
C HIS A 245 19.91 -20.80 22.61
N LEU A 246 19.02 -20.12 23.35
CA LEU A 246 19.24 -19.81 24.75
C LEU A 246 19.37 -21.07 25.61
N ASP A 247 18.49 -22.06 25.41
CA ASP A 247 18.55 -23.36 26.11
C ASP A 247 19.79 -24.18 25.72
N LEU A 248 20.16 -24.16 24.45
CA LEU A 248 21.41 -24.77 23.97
C LEU A 248 22.63 -24.12 24.62
N GLY A 249 22.64 -22.79 24.73
CA GLY A 249 23.70 -22.04 25.40
C GLY A 249 23.84 -22.44 26.88
N ASP A 250 22.71 -22.55 27.60
CA ASP A 250 22.70 -23.07 28.98
C ASP A 250 23.26 -24.48 29.09
N SER A 251 22.92 -25.35 28.14
CA SER A 251 23.42 -26.72 28.07
C SER A 251 24.92 -26.77 27.81
N ILE A 252 25.45 -25.95 26.90
CA ILE A 252 26.89 -25.86 26.63
C ILE A 252 27.62 -25.40 27.88
N ILE A 253 27.16 -24.31 28.55
CA ILE A 253 27.78 -23.78 29.77
C ILE A 253 27.89 -24.87 30.85
N LYS A 254 26.86 -25.72 31.01
CA LYS A 254 26.89 -26.86 31.95
C LYS A 254 27.96 -27.90 31.61
N ILE A 255 28.23 -28.14 30.32
CA ILE A 255 29.24 -29.11 29.85
C ILE A 255 30.67 -28.59 30.02
N VAL A 256 30.89 -27.28 29.81
CA VAL A 256 32.24 -26.69 29.90
C VAL A 256 32.65 -26.29 31.32
N LYS A 257 31.70 -26.13 32.24
CA LYS A 257 31.97 -26.07 33.70
C LYS A 257 32.72 -27.32 34.19
#